data_AF-A0A7S3TC28-F1
#
_entry.id   AF-A0A7S3TC28-F1
#
_cell.length_a   1.000
_cell.length_b   1.000
_cell.length_c   1.000
_cell.angle_alpha   90.00
_cell.angle_beta   90.00
_cell.angle_gamma   90.00
#
_symmetry.space_group_name_H-M   'P 1'
#
loop_
_entity.id
_entity.type
_entity.pdbx_description
1 polymer ?
#
loop_
_entity_poly.entity_id
_entity_poly.type
_entity_poly.pdbx_seq_one_letter_code
_entity_poly.pdbx_strand_id
1 'polypeptide(L)'
;HSSSRFGKLLQLRFSPTGALAGGSISRFLLEKSRVVSPEADERSYHAPYQLASCCRARAGTPAADLAVRLGLRGAGTYRYLSAGGCLLVDGVDDAAEFEATNAALTAIYDGGGGDAAAGSAEAVWAVVAAVLTLGDIEFREPAEEEGKGGGVAGGRAAA
;
A
#
# COMPACT_ATOMS: atom_id res chain seq x y z
N HIS A 1 1.19 -17.58 2.93
CA HIS A 1 2.52 -17.98 2.41
C HIS A 1 3.39 -16.75 2.21
N SER A 2 4.68 -16.83 2.56
CA SER A 2 5.66 -15.74 2.40
C SER A 2 6.59 -16.03 1.22
N SER A 3 6.15 -15.74 0.01
CA SER A 3 7.00 -15.84 -1.20
C SER A 3 7.86 -14.59 -1.35
N SER A 4 9.19 -14.73 -1.50
CA SER A 4 10.06 -13.58 -1.80
C SER A 4 9.85 -13.14 -3.26
N ARG A 5 9.31 -11.94 -3.47
CA ARG A 5 9.04 -11.36 -4.81
C ARG A 5 10.12 -10.36 -5.27
N PHE A 6 11.30 -10.46 -4.68
CA PHE A 6 12.53 -9.82 -5.12
C PHE A 6 13.73 -10.68 -4.72
N GLY A 7 14.78 -10.63 -5.55
CA GLY A 7 16.09 -11.20 -5.21
C GLY A 7 16.86 -10.26 -4.29
N LYS A 8 17.61 -10.81 -3.34
CA LYS A 8 18.45 -10.04 -2.41
C LYS A 8 19.87 -10.61 -2.38
N LEU A 9 20.87 -9.73 -2.51
CA LEU A 9 22.26 -10.04 -2.25
C LEU A 9 22.69 -9.27 -1.01
N LEU A 10 23.03 -10.01 0.05
CA LEU A 10 23.61 -9.46 1.27
C LEU A 10 25.13 -9.58 1.18
N GLN A 11 25.82 -8.45 1.20
CA GLN A 11 27.27 -8.39 1.30
C GLN A 11 27.65 -7.93 2.71
N LEU A 12 28.34 -8.79 3.45
CA LEU A 12 28.91 -8.45 4.76
C LEU A 12 30.38 -8.05 4.59
N ARG A 13 30.80 -7.03 5.32
CA ARG A 13 32.18 -6.53 5.31
C ARG A 13 32.77 -6.75 6.71
N PHE A 14 33.90 -7.43 6.75
CA PHE A 14 34.62 -7.72 7.98
C PHE A 14 35.92 -6.92 8.02
N SER A 15 36.31 -6.47 9.21
CA SER A 15 37.61 -5.86 9.45
C SER A 15 38.74 -6.90 9.29
N PRO A 16 40.01 -6.47 9.19
CA PRO A 16 41.16 -7.39 9.23
C PRO A 16 41.23 -8.23 10.51
N THR A 17 40.59 -7.78 11.60
CA THR A 17 40.48 -8.51 12.87
C THR A 17 39.32 -9.50 12.91
N GLY A 18 38.55 -9.62 11.83
CA GLY A 18 37.39 -10.52 11.74
C GLY A 18 36.09 -9.97 12.35
N ALA A 19 36.08 -8.73 12.84
CA ALA A 19 34.88 -8.09 13.37
C ALA A 19 33.96 -7.61 12.24
N LEU A 20 32.64 -7.67 12.43
CA LEU A 20 31.68 -7.14 11.46
C LEU A 20 31.83 -5.60 11.38
N ALA A 21 32.30 -5.11 10.24
CA ALA A 21 32.53 -3.69 10.00
C ALA A 21 31.33 -3.02 9.31
N GLY A 22 30.47 -3.79 8.64
CA GLY A 22 29.25 -3.29 8.03
C GLY A 22 28.68 -4.26 7.00
N GLY A 23 27.66 -3.82 6.27
CA GLY A 23 27.10 -4.60 5.18
C GLY A 23 26.27 -3.76 4.22
N SER A 24 25.95 -4.33 3.07
CA SER A 24 25.07 -3.72 2.07
C SER A 24 24.11 -4.76 1.51
N ILE A 25 22.88 -4.35 1.25
CA ILE A 25 21.85 -5.19 0.63
C ILE A 25 21.54 -4.62 -0.75
N SER A 26 21.78 -5.41 -1.79
CA SER A 26 21.34 -5.11 -3.16
C SER A 26 20.06 -5.88 -3.46
N ARG A 27 19.07 -5.19 -4.02
CA ARG A 27 17.76 -5.77 -4.39
C ARG A 27 17.67 -5.90 -5.91
N PHE A 28 17.11 -7.01 -6.37
CA PHE A 28 16.97 -7.33 -7.78
C PHE A 28 15.54 -7.73 -8.10
N LEU A 29 15.05 -7.31 -9.27
CA LEU A 29 13.82 -7.83 -9.88
C LEU A 29 12.59 -7.80 -8.94
N LEU A 30 12.27 -6.62 -8.40
CA LEU A 30 11.02 -6.42 -7.69
C LEU A 30 9.83 -6.57 -8.66
N GLU A 31 8.91 -7.48 -8.36
CA GLU A 31 7.67 -7.67 -9.13
C GLU A 31 6.70 -6.51 -8.87
N LYS A 32 6.86 -5.39 -9.58
CA LYS A 32 6.07 -4.16 -9.35
C LYS A 32 4.58 -4.32 -9.73
N SER A 33 4.28 -5.11 -10.77
CA SER A 33 2.91 -5.36 -11.26
C SER A 33 1.99 -5.93 -10.19
N ARG A 34 2.53 -6.72 -9.25
CA ARG A 34 1.78 -7.31 -8.12
C ARG A 34 1.06 -6.28 -7.24
N VAL A 35 1.49 -5.02 -7.24
CA VAL A 35 0.81 -3.95 -6.49
C VAL A 35 -0.57 -3.65 -7.09
N VAL A 36 -0.70 -3.68 -8.42
CA VAL A 36 -1.92 -3.25 -9.12
C VAL A 36 -2.77 -4.43 -9.60
N SER A 37 -2.12 -5.57 -9.89
CA SER A 37 -2.76 -6.76 -10.44
C SER A 37 -2.09 -8.02 -9.88
N PRO A 38 -2.36 -8.38 -8.62
CA PRO A 38 -1.99 -9.70 -8.09
C PRO A 38 -2.75 -10.79 -8.87
N GLU A 39 -2.16 -11.99 -8.94
CA GLU A 39 -2.81 -13.17 -9.52
C GLU A 39 -4.05 -13.58 -8.70
N ALA A 40 -4.95 -14.34 -9.33
CA ALA A 40 -6.11 -14.90 -8.65
C ALA A 40 -5.69 -15.78 -7.46
N ASP A 41 -6.43 -15.65 -6.36
CA ASP A 41 -6.17 -16.31 -5.07
C ASP A 41 -4.83 -15.94 -4.41
N GLU A 42 -4.11 -14.94 -4.96
CA GLU A 42 -2.91 -14.39 -4.35
C GLU A 42 -3.18 -13.03 -3.68
N ARG A 43 -2.38 -12.73 -2.66
CA ARG A 43 -2.27 -11.38 -2.09
C ARG A 43 -1.22 -10.56 -2.85
N SER A 44 -1.35 -9.24 -2.72
CA SER A 44 -0.25 -8.31 -2.97
C SER A 44 0.83 -8.42 -1.86
N TYR A 45 1.76 -7.46 -1.79
CA TYR A 45 2.77 -7.40 -0.71
C TYR A 45 2.12 -7.24 0.67
N HIS A 46 2.79 -7.70 1.74
CA HIS A 46 2.23 -7.68 3.10
C HIS A 46 2.00 -6.27 3.67
N ALA A 47 2.94 -5.35 3.45
CA ALA A 47 2.93 -4.02 4.08
C ALA A 47 1.62 -3.23 3.91
N PRO A 48 0.97 -3.19 2.72
CA PRO A 48 -0.35 -2.58 2.58
C PRO A 48 -1.47 -3.18 3.46
N TYR A 49 -1.48 -4.50 3.68
CA TYR A 49 -2.49 -5.15 4.52
C TYR A 49 -2.20 -4.95 6.01
N GLN A 50 -0.92 -5.01 6.38
CA GLN A 50 -0.44 -4.64 7.70
C GLN A 50 -0.87 -3.21 8.05
N LEU A 51 -0.61 -2.25 7.17
CA LEU A 51 -1.05 -0.86 7.36
C LEU A 51 -2.59 -0.75 7.43
N ALA A 52 -3.33 -1.39 6.52
CA ALA A 52 -4.79 -1.35 6.52
C ALA A 52 -5.40 -1.97 7.80
N SER A 53 -4.70 -2.87 8.50
CA SER A 53 -5.16 -3.44 9.77
C SER A 53 -5.34 -2.38 10.87
N CYS A 54 -4.58 -1.29 10.81
CA CYS A 54 -4.61 -0.19 11.79
C CYS A 54 -5.98 0.50 11.87
N CYS A 55 -6.82 0.45 10.83
CA CYS A 55 -8.18 1.00 10.88
C CYS A 55 -9.08 0.28 11.91
N ARG A 56 -8.69 -0.92 12.37
CA ARG A 56 -9.37 -1.71 13.41
C ARG A 56 -8.65 -1.66 14.75
N ALA A 57 -7.56 -0.90 14.86
CA ALA A 57 -6.82 -0.77 16.11
C ALA A 57 -7.69 -0.18 17.21
N ARG A 58 -7.41 -0.55 18.45
CA ARG A 58 -8.11 -0.04 19.62
C ARG A 58 -7.91 1.48 19.71
N ALA A 59 -8.99 2.22 19.98
CA ALA A 59 -8.93 3.67 20.16
C ALA A 59 -7.90 4.07 21.24
N GLY A 60 -7.17 5.15 20.99
CA GLY A 60 -6.10 5.65 21.87
C GLY A 60 -4.76 4.90 21.74
N THR A 61 -4.61 4.03 20.74
CA THR A 61 -3.31 3.43 20.38
C THR A 61 -2.63 4.22 19.26
N PRO A 62 -1.28 4.21 19.17
CA PRO A 62 -0.56 4.87 18.08
C PRO A 62 -1.01 4.42 16.68
N ALA A 63 -1.35 3.13 16.52
CA ALA A 63 -1.88 2.59 15.27
C ALA A 63 -3.26 3.18 14.91
N ALA A 64 -4.15 3.38 15.89
CA ALA A 64 -5.44 4.03 15.66
C ALA A 64 -5.25 5.51 15.27
N ASP A 65 -4.34 6.22 15.94
CA ASP A 65 -4.06 7.62 15.61
C ASP A 65 -3.44 7.75 14.21
N LEU A 66 -2.54 6.84 13.83
CA LEU A 66 -1.97 6.77 12.48
C LEU A 66 -3.06 6.50 11.43
N ALA A 67 -4.01 5.60 11.73
CA ALA A 67 -5.12 5.30 10.84
C ALA A 67 -6.00 6.53 10.57
N VAL A 68 -6.25 7.34 11.60
CA VAL A 68 -6.96 8.62 11.45
C VAL A 68 -6.15 9.60 10.60
N ARG A 69 -4.85 9.79 10.90
CA ARG A 69 -3.98 10.73 10.16
C ARG A 69 -3.86 10.39 8.68
N LEU A 70 -3.76 9.11 8.35
CA LEU A 70 -3.57 8.64 6.97
C LEU A 70 -4.88 8.26 6.25
N GLY A 71 -6.04 8.41 6.90
CA GLY A 71 -7.34 8.08 6.31
C GLY A 71 -7.49 6.60 5.95
N LEU A 72 -6.96 5.71 6.79
CA LEU A 72 -6.91 4.28 6.52
C LEU A 72 -8.30 3.63 6.64
N ARG A 73 -8.58 2.73 5.70
CA ARG A 73 -9.80 1.92 5.65
C ARG A 73 -9.46 0.43 5.75
N GLY A 74 -10.49 -0.40 5.88
CA GLY A 74 -10.30 -1.86 5.88
C GLY A 74 -9.74 -2.34 4.53
N ALA A 75 -8.87 -3.36 4.57
CA ALA A 75 -8.20 -3.89 3.37
C ALA A 75 -9.17 -4.21 2.21
N GLY A 76 -10.34 -4.77 2.50
CA GLY A 76 -11.35 -5.11 1.48
C GLY A 76 -12.00 -3.90 0.79
N THR A 77 -11.74 -2.67 1.22
CA THR A 77 -12.26 -1.45 0.59
C THR A 77 -11.32 -0.84 -0.45
N TYR A 78 -10.06 -1.28 -0.49
CA TYR A 78 -9.06 -0.81 -1.46
C TYR A 78 -9.04 -1.74 -2.66
N ARG A 79 -9.19 -1.19 -3.87
CA ARG A 79 -9.24 -1.98 -5.11
C ARG A 79 -7.98 -2.82 -5.31
N TYR A 80 -6.80 -2.25 -5.03
CA TYR A 80 -5.52 -2.97 -5.17
C TYR A 80 -5.34 -4.12 -4.18
N LEU A 81 -5.99 -4.07 -3.00
CA LEU A 81 -5.87 -5.14 -2.01
C LEU A 81 -6.89 -6.26 -2.24
N SER A 82 -8.05 -5.93 -2.82
CA SER A 82 -9.10 -6.90 -3.15
C SER A 82 -8.96 -7.54 -4.53
N ALA A 83 -8.12 -6.98 -5.42
CA ALA A 83 -7.97 -7.43 -6.81
C ALA A 83 -7.66 -8.93 -6.99
N GLY A 84 -6.89 -9.53 -6.08
CA GLY A 84 -6.51 -10.95 -6.14
C GLY A 84 -7.50 -11.89 -5.44
N GLY A 85 -8.58 -11.37 -4.85
CA GLY A 85 -9.58 -12.18 -4.13
C GLY A 85 -9.13 -12.74 -2.78
N CYS A 86 -7.88 -12.51 -2.37
CA CYS A 86 -7.30 -12.99 -1.12
C CYS A 86 -6.93 -11.82 -0.21
N LEU A 87 -7.55 -11.71 0.97
CA LEU A 87 -7.26 -10.65 1.96
C LEU A 87 -6.52 -11.19 3.20
N LEU A 88 -6.76 -12.45 3.54
CA LEU A 88 -6.24 -13.09 4.75
C LEU A 88 -5.30 -14.22 4.37
N VAL A 89 -4.32 -14.47 5.23
CA VAL A 89 -3.41 -15.61 5.11
C VAL A 89 -3.51 -16.40 6.40
N ASP A 90 -3.66 -17.71 6.29
CA ASP A 90 -3.72 -18.58 7.46
C ASP A 90 -2.45 -18.44 8.32
N GLY A 91 -2.66 -18.32 9.63
CA GLY A 91 -1.59 -18.11 10.62
C GLY A 91 -0.90 -16.73 10.61
N VAL A 92 -1.39 -15.74 9.85
CA VAL A 92 -0.81 -14.39 9.82
C VAL A 92 -1.75 -13.38 10.48
N ASP A 93 -1.23 -12.69 11.49
CA ASP A 93 -1.89 -11.51 12.09
C ASP A 93 -1.25 -10.23 11.53
N ASP A 94 -1.92 -9.62 10.56
CA ASP A 94 -1.44 -8.40 9.90
C ASP A 94 -1.25 -7.22 10.89
N ALA A 95 -1.97 -7.19 12.02
CA ALA A 95 -1.79 -6.14 13.03
C ALA A 95 -0.54 -6.37 13.88
N ALA A 96 -0.27 -7.60 14.30
CA ALA A 96 0.97 -7.94 14.99
C ALA A 96 2.20 -7.72 14.09
N GLU A 97 2.09 -8.10 12.82
CA GLU A 97 3.14 -7.88 11.82
C GLU A 97 3.36 -6.38 11.49
N PHE A 98 2.30 -5.57 11.53
CA PHE A 98 2.42 -4.11 11.44
C PHE A 98 3.27 -3.56 12.58
N GLU A 99 2.98 -3.92 13.84
CA GLU A 99 3.73 -3.43 15.00
C GLU A 99 5.22 -3.81 14.91
N ALA A 100 5.51 -5.07 14.54
CA ALA A 100 6.87 -5.54 14.34
C ALA A 100 7.60 -4.77 13.23
N THR A 101 6.93 -4.56 12.10
CA THR A 101 7.50 -3.82 10.95
C THR A 101 7.70 -2.34 11.28
N ASN A 102 6.73 -1.73 11.96
CA ASN A 102 6.79 -0.32 12.36
C ASN A 102 7.92 -0.09 13.37
N ALA A 103 8.08 -0.97 14.36
CA ALA A 103 9.20 -0.89 15.30
C ALA A 103 10.56 -0.98 14.59
N ALA A 104 10.69 -1.87 13.59
CA ALA A 104 11.91 -1.98 12.78
C ALA A 104 12.17 -0.71 11.94
N LEU A 105 11.13 -0.14 11.32
CA LEU A 105 11.24 1.12 10.58
C LEU A 105 11.64 2.28 11.50
N THR A 106 11.00 2.42 12.65
CA THR A 106 11.33 3.46 13.65
C THR A 106 12.77 3.32 14.14
N ALA A 107 13.26 2.11 14.39
CA ALA A 107 14.65 1.90 14.77
C ALA A 107 15.65 2.35 13.68
N ILE A 108 15.32 2.14 12.40
CA ILE A 108 16.17 2.52 11.27
C ILE A 108 16.13 4.04 11.01
N TYR A 109 14.94 4.63 11.01
CA TYR A 109 14.73 6.00 10.55
C TYR A 109 14.74 7.04 11.69
N ASP A 110 14.14 6.71 12.84
CA ASP A 110 13.94 7.65 13.94
C ASP A 110 14.93 7.40 15.11
N GLY A 111 15.57 6.22 15.15
CA GLY A 111 16.48 5.77 16.22
C GLY A 111 17.92 6.28 16.16
N GLY A 112 18.24 7.23 15.27
CA GLY A 112 19.54 7.93 15.23
C GLY A 112 20.70 7.19 14.53
N GLY A 113 20.45 6.05 13.88
CA GLY A 113 21.44 5.33 13.06
C GLY A 113 21.38 5.62 11.55
N GLY A 114 20.35 6.34 11.09
CA GLY A 114 20.13 6.70 9.69
C GLY A 114 20.60 8.12 9.36
N ASP A 115 20.87 8.36 8.08
CA ASP A 115 21.07 9.71 7.54
C ASP A 115 19.83 10.56 7.86
N ALA A 116 19.99 11.79 8.36
CA ALA A 116 18.86 12.68 8.66
C ALA A 116 18.00 12.99 7.42
N ALA A 117 18.54 12.76 6.22
CA ALA A 117 17.81 12.82 4.95
C ALA A 117 16.90 11.60 4.66
N ALA A 118 16.95 10.54 5.48
CA ALA A 118 16.31 9.25 5.19
C ALA A 118 14.79 9.21 5.40
N GLY A 119 14.18 10.26 5.96
CA GLY A 119 12.74 10.32 6.26
C GLY A 119 12.38 9.66 7.60
N SER A 120 11.09 9.43 7.84
CA SER A 120 10.56 8.79 9.06
C SER A 120 9.77 7.52 8.76
N ALA A 121 9.53 6.68 9.78
CA ALA A 121 8.66 5.51 9.63
C ALA A 121 7.26 5.91 9.13
N GLU A 122 6.71 7.02 9.65
CA GLU A 122 5.41 7.55 9.20
C GLU A 122 5.43 7.98 7.72
N ALA A 123 6.52 8.56 7.22
CA ALA A 123 6.64 8.94 5.81
C ALA A 123 6.59 7.70 4.88
N VAL A 124 7.21 6.59 5.28
CA VAL A 124 7.12 5.32 4.54
C VAL A 124 5.68 4.83 4.50
N TRP A 125 4.98 4.83 5.63
CA TRP A 125 3.57 4.44 5.68
C TRP A 125 2.66 5.38 4.89
N ALA A 126 2.94 6.68 4.89
CA ALA A 126 2.21 7.66 4.09
C ALA A 126 2.31 7.37 2.59
N VAL A 127 3.49 6.96 2.10
CA VAL A 127 3.67 6.53 0.70
C VAL A 127 2.84 5.28 0.41
N VAL A 128 2.82 4.29 1.31
CA VAL A 128 2.00 3.08 1.15
C VAL A 128 0.50 3.43 1.11
N ALA A 129 0.03 4.31 2.01
CA ALA A 129 -1.35 4.80 2.03
C ALA A 129 -1.72 5.58 0.75
N ALA A 130 -0.79 6.38 0.22
CA ALA A 130 -0.97 7.11 -1.03
C ALA A 130 -1.12 6.15 -2.21
N VAL A 131 -0.31 5.10 -2.31
CA VAL A 131 -0.44 4.07 -3.36
C VAL A 131 -1.82 3.41 -3.32
N LEU A 132 -2.33 3.10 -2.13
CA LEU A 132 -3.68 2.53 -1.98
C LEU A 132 -4.77 3.51 -2.44
N THR A 133 -4.66 4.77 -2.04
CA THR A 133 -5.61 5.82 -2.43
C THR A 133 -5.59 6.07 -3.93
N LEU A 134 -4.42 6.10 -4.56
CA LEU A 134 -4.27 6.22 -6.02
C LEU A 134 -4.94 5.06 -6.76
N GLY A 135 -4.94 3.85 -6.17
CA GLY A 135 -5.59 2.69 -6.74
C GLY A 135 -7.11 2.78 -6.83
N ASP A 136 -7.73 3.62 -6.00
CA ASP A 136 -9.18 3.82 -5.95
C ASP A 136 -9.65 4.97 -6.86
N ILE A 137 -8.74 5.69 -7.54
CA ILE A 137 -9.12 6.73 -8.49
C ILE A 137 -9.76 6.09 -9.72
N GLU A 138 -11.02 6.44 -9.99
CA GLU A 138 -11.73 6.12 -11.23
C GLU A 138 -11.66 7.30 -12.19
N PHE A 139 -11.18 7.04 -13.41
CA PHE A 139 -11.23 7.99 -14.50
C PHE A 139 -12.53 7.78 -15.29
N ARG A 140 -13.29 8.84 -15.52
CA ARG A 140 -14.53 8.83 -16.31
C ARG A 140 -14.39 9.78 -17.48
N GLU A 141 -14.95 9.39 -18.62
CA GLU A 141 -15.08 10.31 -19.75
C GLU A 141 -16.07 11.42 -19.40
N PRO A 142 -15.82 12.66 -19.84
CA PRO A 142 -16.80 13.73 -19.68
C PRO A 142 -18.07 13.37 -20.45
N ALA A 143 -19.22 13.53 -19.81
CA ALA A 143 -20.50 13.33 -20.49
C ALA A 143 -20.59 14.30 -21.67
N GLU A 144 -20.84 13.78 -22.87
CA GLU A 144 -21.22 14.60 -24.01
C GLU A 144 -22.54 15.30 -23.67
N GLU A 145 -22.56 16.63 -23.61
CA GLU A 145 -23.81 17.38 -23.55
C GLU A 145 -24.58 17.09 -24.84
N GLU A 146 -25.59 16.22 -24.77
CA GLU A 146 -26.59 16.09 -25.82
C GLU A 146 -27.23 17.47 -26.03
N GLY A 147 -26.86 18.12 -27.13
CA GLY A 147 -27.48 19.35 -27.58
C GLY A 147 -28.98 19.14 -27.68
N LYS A 148 -29.74 19.91 -26.89
CA LYS A 148 -31.19 20.10 -27.02
C LYS A 148 -31.51 20.52 -28.46
N GLY A 149 -31.73 19.53 -29.34
CA GLY A 149 -32.40 19.72 -30.62
C GLY A 149 -33.85 20.09 -30.34
N GLY A 150 -34.18 21.38 -30.51
CA GLY A 150 -35.52 21.90 -30.31
C GLY A 150 -36.55 21.15 -31.16
N GLY A 151 -37.53 20.55 -30.50
CA GLY A 151 -38.73 20.04 -31.16
C GLY A 151 -39.51 21.21 -31.76
N VAL A 152 -39.59 21.27 -33.09
CA VAL A 152 -40.59 22.08 -33.78
C VAL A 152 -41.83 21.20 -33.98
N ALA A 153 -42.90 21.59 -33.29
CA ALA A 153 -44.23 21.04 -33.47
C ALA A 153 -44.74 21.31 -34.90
N GLY A 154 -44.95 20.25 -35.68
CA GLY A 154 -45.66 20.28 -36.95
C GLY A 154 -47.00 19.56 -36.80
N GLY A 155 -48.03 20.27 -36.34
CA GLY A 155 -49.40 19.75 -36.36
C GLY A 155 -50.04 19.92 -37.73
N ARG A 156 -50.66 18.86 -38.26
CA ARG A 156 -51.87 18.97 -39.09
C ARG A 156 -52.73 17.71 -39.07
N ALA A 157 -53.95 17.95 -38.57
CA ALA A 157 -55.24 17.24 -38.63
C ALA A 157 -55.37 15.89 -39.37
N ALA A 158 -55.97 14.93 -38.66
CA ALA A 158 -56.87 13.93 -39.24
C ALA A 158 -58.25 14.56 -39.50
N ALA A 159 -58.96 14.00 -40.48
CA ALA A 159 -60.25 14.36 -41.08
C ALA A 159 -61.28 15.10 -40.19
#